data_AF-A0A4Y2UIW5-F1
#
_entry.id   AF-A0A4Y2UIW5-F1
#
_cell.length_a   1.000
_cell.length_b   1.000
_cell.length_c   1.000
_cell.angle_alpha   90.00
_cell.angle_beta   90.00
_cell.angle_gamma   90.00
#
_symmetry.space_group_name_H-M   'P 1'
#
loop_
_entity.id
_entity.type
_entity.pdbx_description
1 polymer ?
#
loop_
_entity_poly.entity_id
_entity_poly.type
_entity_poly.pdbx_seq_one_letter_code
_entity_poly.pdbx_strand_id
1 'polypeptide(L)'
;MSVFAGARKCDLKILAEQLGETVNDSHKLKGLKKIILASKEYDEESGKEWMSTIINERKEREENERSNEEIQMEEHGRREENEIRQEEMDERKRKEEQEIAEQKGQEEIAERRHQDEIEIAERRHQEEIELRTRIRRTEAKG
;
A
#
# COMPACT_ATOMS: atom_id res chain seq x y z
N MET A 1 -42.67 27.14 11.63
CA MET A 1 -41.50 26.24 11.63
C MET A 1 -40.75 26.40 12.94
N SER A 2 -40.15 25.35 13.50
CA SER A 2 -39.34 25.51 14.72
C SER A 2 -37.92 25.95 14.35
N VAL A 3 -37.46 27.08 14.87
CA VAL A 3 -36.11 27.64 14.68
C VAL A 3 -34.98 26.71 15.16
N PHE A 4 -35.31 25.76 16.04
CA PHE A 4 -34.36 24.81 16.62
C PHE A 4 -34.55 23.39 16.07
N ALA A 5 -35.14 23.23 14.88
CA ALA A 5 -35.26 21.94 14.23
C ALA A 5 -33.87 21.39 13.87
N GLY A 6 -33.56 20.14 14.25
CA GLY A 6 -32.25 19.54 14.00
C GLY A 6 -31.10 20.02 14.91
N ALA A 7 -31.36 20.97 15.81
CA ALA A 7 -30.38 21.46 16.77
C ALA A 7 -30.16 20.46 17.92
N ARG A 8 -28.89 20.15 18.19
CA ARG A 8 -28.42 19.36 19.34
C ARG A 8 -28.23 20.26 20.56
N LYS A 9 -28.05 19.64 21.72
CA LYS A 9 -27.79 20.35 22.98
C LYS A 9 -26.52 21.21 22.92
N CYS A 10 -25.47 20.74 22.26
CA CYS A 10 -24.25 21.50 22.04
C CYS A 10 -24.49 22.76 21.21
N ASP A 11 -25.28 22.67 20.13
CA ASP A 11 -25.57 23.81 19.25
C ASP A 11 -26.33 24.91 20.01
N LEU A 12 -27.31 24.51 20.82
CA LEU A 12 -28.07 25.44 21.67
C LEU A 12 -27.22 26.07 22.77
N LYS A 13 -26.20 25.35 23.26
CA LYS A 13 -25.26 25.89 24.25
C LYS A 13 -24.41 26.99 23.60
N ILE A 14 -23.85 26.73 22.41
CA ILE A 14 -23.08 27.70 21.62
C ILE A 14 -23.93 28.95 21.34
N LEU A 15 -25.17 28.76 20.90
CA LEU A 15 -26.08 29.89 20.62
C LEU A 15 -26.38 30.73 21.87
N ALA A 16 -26.62 30.10 23.02
CA ALA A 16 -26.88 30.82 24.26
C ALA A 16 -25.64 31.60 24.74
N GLU A 17 -24.45 31.01 24.63
CA GLU A 17 -23.18 31.69 24.94
C GLU A 17 -22.93 32.90 24.01
N GLN A 18 -23.26 32.79 22.72
CA GLN A 18 -23.18 33.90 21.76
C GLN A 18 -24.15 35.04 22.10
N LEU A 19 -25.29 34.74 22.70
CA LEU A 19 -26.26 35.72 23.20
C LEU A 19 -25.88 36.30 24.58
N GLY A 20 -24.71 35.94 25.13
CA GLY A 20 -24.23 36.39 26.43
C GLY A 20 -24.92 35.71 27.63
N GLU A 21 -25.70 34.66 27.39
CA GLU A 21 -26.40 33.91 28.43
C GLU A 21 -25.48 32.87 29.08
N THR A 22 -25.51 32.78 30.41
CA THR A 22 -24.72 31.77 31.12
C THR A 22 -25.42 30.41 31.08
N VAL A 23 -24.85 29.46 30.35
CA VAL A 23 -25.39 28.09 30.23
C VAL A 23 -24.39 27.05 30.71
N ASN A 24 -24.82 26.23 31.67
CA ASN A 24 -24.06 25.07 32.14
C ASN A 24 -24.49 23.76 31.44
N ASP A 25 -23.67 22.72 31.55
CA ASP A 25 -23.96 21.39 30.99
C ASP A 25 -25.10 20.65 31.68
N SER A 26 -25.55 21.09 32.86
CA SER A 26 -26.71 20.50 33.54
C SER A 26 -28.05 20.92 32.92
N HIS A 27 -28.07 22.02 32.16
CA HIS A 27 -29.29 22.48 31.51
C HIS A 27 -29.81 21.43 30.51
N LYS A 28 -31.10 21.13 30.62
CA LYS A 28 -31.80 20.28 29.65
C LYS A 28 -32.03 21.08 28.37
N LEU A 29 -32.17 20.39 27.24
CA LEU A 29 -32.46 21.00 25.93
C LEU A 29 -33.67 21.96 25.98
N LYS A 30 -34.74 21.57 26.69
CA LYS A 30 -35.92 22.42 26.91
C LYS A 30 -35.59 23.69 27.71
N GLY A 31 -34.67 23.61 28.66
CA GLY A 31 -34.19 24.74 29.45
C GLY A 31 -33.38 25.72 28.61
N LEU A 32 -32.43 25.20 27.81
CA LEU A 32 -31.62 26.03 26.88
C LEU A 32 -32.50 26.79 25.89
N LYS A 33 -33.50 26.13 25.29
CA LYS A 33 -34.46 26.80 24.39
C LYS A 33 -35.20 27.96 25.08
N LYS A 34 -35.55 27.80 26.37
CA LYS A 34 -36.20 28.88 27.13
C LYS A 34 -35.26 30.04 27.42
N ILE A 35 -34.01 29.76 27.76
CA ILE A 35 -32.99 30.79 28.03
C ILE A 35 -32.76 31.63 26.76
N ILE A 36 -32.55 30.98 25.62
CA ILE A 36 -32.35 31.64 24.32
C ILE A 36 -33.55 32.53 23.96
N LEU A 37 -34.76 31.98 24.03
CA LEU A 37 -35.99 32.73 23.71
C LEU A 37 -36.32 33.85 24.71
N ALA A 38 -35.72 33.83 25.90
CA ALA A 38 -35.89 34.88 26.92
C ALA A 38 -34.79 35.95 26.87
N SER A 39 -33.74 35.75 26.07
CA SER A 39 -32.65 36.71 25.92
C SER A 39 -33.15 37.98 25.24
N LYS A 40 -32.72 39.13 25.74
CA LYS A 40 -33.13 40.45 25.20
C LYS A 40 -32.54 40.74 23.83
N GLU A 41 -31.42 40.10 23.51
CA GLU A 41 -30.71 40.22 22.23
C GLU A 41 -31.20 39.20 21.19
N TYR A 42 -32.15 38.32 21.57
CA TYR A 42 -32.65 37.30 20.67
C TYR A 42 -33.68 37.88 19.70
N ASP A 43 -33.27 37.98 18.43
CA ASP A 43 -34.14 38.15 17.27
C ASP A 43 -34.38 36.80 16.59
N GLU A 44 -35.61 36.55 16.11
CA GLU A 44 -35.97 35.27 15.50
C GLU A 44 -35.30 35.07 14.13
N GLU A 45 -35.03 36.14 13.38
CA GLU A 45 -34.35 36.07 12.07
C GLU A 45 -32.86 35.76 12.27
N SER A 46 -32.18 36.54 13.11
CA SER A 46 -30.77 36.37 13.48
C SER A 46 -30.52 35.04 14.17
N GLY A 47 -31.44 34.61 15.05
CA GLY A 47 -31.37 33.31 15.71
C GLY A 47 -31.48 32.13 14.74
N LYS A 48 -32.27 32.27 13.66
CA LYS A 48 -32.32 31.26 12.58
C LYS A 48 -31.02 31.23 11.79
N GLU A 49 -30.47 32.38 11.42
CA GLU A 49 -29.19 32.45 10.69
C GLU A 49 -28.05 31.86 11.52
N TRP A 50 -27.91 32.26 12.78
CA TRP A 50 -26.87 31.73 13.66
C TRP A 50 -27.04 30.23 13.90
N MET A 51 -28.27 29.76 14.10
CA MET A 51 -28.52 28.32 14.26
C MET A 51 -28.18 27.55 12.98
N SER A 52 -28.50 28.10 11.81
CA SER A 52 -28.14 27.52 10.51
C SER A 52 -26.62 27.41 10.36
N THR A 53 -25.89 28.47 10.71
CA THR A 53 -24.42 28.49 10.69
C THR A 53 -23.83 27.43 11.63
N ILE A 54 -24.26 27.38 12.89
CA ILE A 54 -23.74 26.41 13.87
C ILE A 54 -24.00 24.96 13.42
N ILE A 55 -25.20 24.68 12.90
CA ILE A 55 -25.54 23.33 12.40
C ILE A 55 -24.73 22.98 11.15
N ASN A 56 -24.54 23.93 10.23
CA ASN A 56 -23.76 23.71 9.01
C ASN A 56 -22.28 23.51 9.31
N GLU A 57 -21.66 24.34 10.13
CA GLU A 57 -20.26 24.19 10.56
C GLU A 57 -20.02 22.84 11.24
N ARG A 58 -20.96 22.38 12.07
CA ARG A 58 -20.88 21.04 12.64
C ARG A 58 -20.91 19.97 11.55
N LYS A 59 -21.89 20.04 10.65
CA LYS A 59 -22.04 19.03 9.58
C LYS A 59 -20.82 18.99 8.69
N GLU A 60 -20.28 20.15 8.34
CA GLU A 60 -19.06 20.29 7.57
C GLU A 60 -17.86 19.68 8.30
N ARG A 61 -17.73 19.89 9.62
CA ARG A 61 -16.70 19.23 10.42
C ARG A 61 -16.86 17.71 10.43
N GLU A 62 -18.06 17.20 10.67
CA GLU A 62 -18.37 15.76 10.68
C GLU A 62 -18.17 15.13 9.27
N GLU A 63 -18.34 15.89 8.20
CA GLU A 63 -18.07 15.47 6.83
C GLU A 63 -16.57 15.49 6.51
N ASN A 64 -15.86 16.55 6.90
CA ASN A 64 -14.41 16.67 6.74
C ASN A 64 -13.66 15.59 7.53
N GLU A 65 -14.11 15.27 8.75
CA GLU A 65 -13.55 14.17 9.54
C GLU A 65 -13.70 12.83 8.81
N ARG A 66 -14.90 12.52 8.32
CA ARG A 66 -15.16 11.29 7.54
C ARG A 66 -14.35 11.24 6.24
N SER A 67 -14.28 12.36 5.51
CA SER A 67 -13.52 12.44 4.26
C SER A 67 -12.02 12.27 4.53
N ASN A 68 -11.50 12.86 5.61
CA ASN A 68 -10.10 12.70 5.99
C ASN A 68 -9.78 11.26 6.43
N GLU A 69 -10.68 10.59 7.16
CA GLU A 69 -10.57 9.16 7.49
C GLU A 69 -10.54 8.28 6.22
N GLU A 70 -11.41 8.56 5.24
CA GLU A 70 -11.44 7.84 3.96
C GLU A 70 -10.13 8.00 3.19
N ILE A 71 -9.62 9.24 3.08
CA ILE A 71 -8.33 9.53 2.43
C ILE A 71 -7.20 8.79 3.13
N GLN A 72 -7.17 8.76 4.46
CA GLN A 72 -6.13 8.04 5.21
C GLN A 72 -6.16 6.53 4.95
N MET A 73 -7.34 5.93 4.92
CA MET A 73 -7.49 4.50 4.61
C MET A 73 -7.05 4.19 3.18
N GLU A 74 -7.44 5.01 2.21
CA GLU A 74 -7.04 4.84 0.81
C GLU A 74 -5.52 5.01 0.63
N GLU A 75 -4.92 6.02 1.26
CA GLU A 75 -3.47 6.21 1.22
C GLU A 75 -2.72 5.04 1.84
N HIS A 76 -3.22 4.49 2.95
CA HIS A 76 -2.62 3.32 3.59
C HIS A 76 -2.67 2.11 2.67
N GLY A 77 -3.84 1.80 2.10
CA GLY A 77 -3.99 0.68 1.16
C GLY A 77 -3.09 0.84 -0.06
N ARG A 78 -2.95 2.06 -0.60
CA ARG A 78 -2.04 2.33 -1.72
C ARG A 78 -0.57 2.13 -1.35
N ARG A 79 -0.17 2.46 -0.12
CA ARG A 79 1.21 2.23 0.36
C ARG A 79 1.51 0.75 0.47
N GLU A 80 0.62 -0.02 1.09
CA GLU A 80 0.76 -1.48 1.21
C GLU A 80 0.79 -2.15 -0.17
N GLU A 81 -0.09 -1.76 -1.09
CA GLU A 81 -0.09 -2.32 -2.45
C GLU A 81 1.21 -2.05 -3.19
N ASN A 82 1.77 -0.85 -3.06
CA ASN A 82 3.05 -0.51 -3.67
C ASN A 82 4.22 -1.28 -3.05
N GLU A 83 4.19 -1.51 -1.73
CA GLU A 83 5.20 -2.31 -1.03
C GLU A 83 5.17 -3.77 -1.51
N ILE A 84 3.98 -4.39 -1.57
CA ILE A 84 3.79 -5.74 -2.10
C ILE A 84 4.30 -5.86 -3.53
N ARG A 85 3.94 -4.90 -4.41
CA ARG A 85 4.43 -4.90 -5.80
C ARG A 85 5.95 -4.82 -5.89
N GLN A 86 6.57 -4.04 -5.01
CA GLN A 86 8.03 -3.91 -4.98
C GLN A 86 8.69 -5.22 -4.52
N GLU A 87 8.15 -5.85 -3.48
CA GLU A 87 8.62 -7.16 -3.00
C GLU A 87 8.49 -8.25 -4.06
N GLU A 88 7.35 -8.31 -4.76
CA GLU A 88 7.15 -9.26 -5.87
C GLU A 88 8.18 -9.07 -6.99
N MET A 89 8.46 -7.81 -7.35
CA MET A 89 9.46 -7.50 -8.37
C MET A 89 10.87 -7.92 -7.95
N ASP A 90 11.23 -7.72 -6.69
CA ASP A 90 12.54 -8.11 -6.18
C ASP A 90 12.66 -9.64 -6.00
N GLU A 91 11.59 -10.32 -5.62
CA GLU A 91 11.54 -11.79 -5.60
C GLU A 91 11.70 -12.36 -7.01
N ARG A 92 11.01 -11.79 -8.01
CA ARG A 92 11.15 -12.20 -9.41
C ARG A 92 12.58 -12.04 -9.92
N LYS A 93 13.23 -10.92 -9.61
CA LYS A 93 14.65 -10.70 -9.98
C LYS A 93 15.57 -11.73 -9.35
N ARG A 94 15.38 -12.07 -8.07
CA ARG A 94 16.18 -13.11 -7.39
C ARG A 94 16.00 -14.48 -8.05
N LYS A 95 14.76 -14.84 -8.41
CA LYS A 95 14.48 -16.10 -9.10
C LYS A 95 15.14 -16.15 -10.48
N GLU A 96 15.04 -15.06 -11.25
CA GLU A 96 15.66 -14.96 -12.57
C GLU A 96 17.20 -15.04 -12.49
N GLU A 97 17.81 -14.35 -11.52
CA GLU A 97 19.25 -14.42 -11.30
C GLU A 97 19.72 -15.85 -10.94
N GLN A 98 18.95 -16.55 -10.10
CA GLN A 98 19.23 -17.93 -9.74
C GLN A 98 19.11 -18.87 -10.95
N GLU A 99 18.09 -18.69 -11.79
CA GLU A 99 17.89 -19.49 -13.01
C GLU A 99 19.03 -19.26 -14.01
N ILE A 100 19.45 -18.00 -14.21
CA ILE A 100 20.60 -17.67 -15.06
C ILE A 100 21.88 -18.31 -14.53
N ALA A 101 22.11 -18.27 -13.22
CA ALA A 101 23.27 -18.89 -12.60
C ALA A 101 23.27 -20.41 -12.78
N GLU A 102 22.11 -21.06 -12.63
CA GLU A 102 21.95 -22.49 -12.85
C GLU A 102 22.19 -22.88 -14.31
N GLN A 103 21.61 -22.15 -15.26
CA GLN A 103 21.82 -22.38 -16.69
C GLN A 103 23.31 -22.28 -17.07
N LYS A 104 24.00 -21.23 -16.58
CA LYS A 104 25.45 -21.08 -16.80
C LYS A 104 26.26 -22.23 -16.21
N GLY A 105 25.90 -22.68 -15.00
CA GLY A 105 26.56 -23.83 -14.38
C GLY A 105 26.37 -25.11 -15.19
N GLN A 106 25.17 -25.34 -15.75
CA GLN A 106 24.92 -26.48 -16.62
C GLN A 106 25.70 -26.39 -17.95
N GLU A 107 25.77 -25.21 -18.55
CA GLU A 107 26.52 -24.97 -19.78
C GLU A 107 28.02 -25.23 -19.58
N GLU A 108 28.61 -24.74 -18.48
CA GLU A 108 30.01 -25.00 -18.13
C GLU A 108 30.28 -26.50 -17.96
N ILE A 109 29.39 -27.22 -17.27
CA ILE A 109 29.51 -28.68 -17.11
C ILE A 109 29.42 -29.39 -18.46
N ALA A 110 28.51 -28.95 -19.34
CA ALA A 110 28.34 -29.53 -20.67
C ALA A 110 29.58 -29.28 -21.55
N GLU A 111 30.16 -28.08 -21.51
CA GLU A 111 31.37 -27.73 -22.25
C GLU A 111 32.57 -28.58 -21.78
N ARG A 112 32.75 -28.74 -20.47
CA ARG A 112 33.81 -29.60 -19.91
C ARG A 112 33.65 -31.06 -20.35
N ARG A 113 32.42 -31.58 -20.32
CA ARG A 113 32.14 -32.95 -20.82
C ARG A 113 32.47 -33.09 -22.30
N HIS A 114 32.17 -32.07 -23.10
CA HIS A 114 32.49 -32.09 -24.52
C HIS A 114 34.00 -32.09 -24.76
N GLN A 115 34.75 -31.28 -24.01
CA GLN A 115 36.22 -31.26 -24.07
C GLN A 115 36.83 -32.62 -23.66
N ASP A 116 36.37 -33.21 -22.56
CA ASP A 116 36.82 -34.53 -22.11
C ASP A 116 36.56 -35.61 -23.17
N GLU A 117 35.41 -35.55 -23.85
CA GLU A 117 35.07 -36.49 -24.92
C GLU A 117 35.99 -36.36 -26.14
N ILE A 118 36.32 -35.13 -26.53
CA ILE A 118 37.30 -34.85 -27.61
C ILE A 118 38.67 -35.40 -27.21
N GLU A 119 39.17 -35.10 -26.01
CA GLU A 119 40.48 -35.56 -25.53
C GLU A 119 40.56 -37.11 -25.50
N ILE A 120 39.49 -37.77 -25.03
CA ILE A 120 39.40 -39.23 -25.04
C ILE A 120 39.43 -39.78 -26.48
N ALA A 121 38.73 -39.14 -27.42
CA ALA A 121 38.70 -39.55 -28.82
C ALA A 121 40.08 -39.39 -29.49
N GLU A 122 40.77 -38.27 -29.24
CA GLU A 122 42.12 -38.02 -29.75
C GLU A 122 43.13 -39.04 -29.21
N ARG A 123 43.09 -39.33 -27.90
CA ARG A 123 43.96 -40.35 -27.29
C ARG A 123 43.73 -41.72 -27.92
N ARG A 124 42.46 -42.12 -28.11
CA ARG A 124 42.11 -43.38 -28.77
C ARG A 124 42.63 -43.45 -30.21
N HIS A 125 42.52 -42.35 -30.95
CA HIS A 125 43.02 -42.29 -32.33
C HIS A 125 44.55 -42.45 -32.38
N GLN A 126 45.26 -41.79 -31.49
CA GLN A 126 46.72 -41.89 -31.39
C GLN A 126 47.16 -43.33 -31.03
N GLU A 127 46.52 -43.94 -30.03
CA GLU A 127 46.75 -45.35 -29.66
C GLU A 127 46.49 -46.29 -30.84
N GLU A 128 45.43 -46.07 -31.62
CA GLU A 128 45.11 -46.86 -32.81
C GLU A 128 46.20 -46.73 -33.89
N ILE A 129 46.67 -45.51 -34.17
CA ILE A 129 47.78 -45.27 -35.11
C ILE A 129 49.04 -46.00 -34.64
N GLU A 130 49.39 -45.89 -33.36
CA GLU A 130 50.57 -46.56 -32.80
C GLU A 130 50.48 -48.08 -32.91
N LEU A 131 49.34 -48.68 -32.59
CA LEU A 131 49.10 -50.11 -32.78
C LEU A 131 49.24 -50.51 -34.25
N ARG A 132 48.63 -49.76 -35.18
CA ARG A 132 48.74 -50.02 -36.63
C ARG A 132 50.17 -49.91 -37.15
N THR A 133 50.96 -48.96 -36.64
CA THR A 133 52.38 -48.83 -37.04
C THR A 133 53.23 -49.95 -36.47
N ARG A 134 52.96 -50.39 -35.23
CA ARG A 134 53.66 -51.52 -34.60
C ARG A 134 53.41 -52.83 -35.33
N ILE A 135 52.16 -53.11 -35.72
CA ILE A 135 51.78 -54.30 -36.51
C ILE A 135 52.53 -54.32 -37.85
N ARG A 136 52.50 -53.21 -38.62
CA ARG A 136 53.23 -53.13 -39.89
C ARG A 136 54.74 -53.37 -39.76
N ARG A 137 55.36 -52.89 -38.67
CA ARG A 137 56.79 -53.14 -38.41
C ARG A 137 57.09 -54.60 -38.07
N THR A 138 56.18 -55.31 -37.41
CA THR A 138 56.35 -56.74 -37.13
C THR A 138 56.14 -57.60 -38.36
N GLU A 139 55.18 -57.24 -39.22
CA GLU A 139 54.91 -57.92 -40.49
C GLU A 139 56.06 -57.76 -41.50
N ALA A 140 56.72 -56.60 -41.53
CA ALA A 140 57.86 -56.35 -42.43
C ALA A 140 59.18 -57.02 -42.00
N LYS A 141 59.22 -57.68 -40.82
CA LYS A 141 60.43 -58.32 -40.26
C LYS A 141 60.38 -59.85 -40.27
N GLY A 142 59.25 -60.45 -40.63
CA GLY A 142 59.08 -61.90 -40.82
C GLY A 142 59.08 -62.28 -42.29
#